data_AF-A0A5C8JCY5-F1
#
_entry.id   AF-A0A5C8JCY5-F1
#
_cell.length_a   1.000
_cell.length_b   1.000
_cell.length_c   1.000
_cell.angle_alpha   90.00
_cell.angle_beta   90.00
_cell.angle_gamma   90.00
#
_symmetry.space_group_name_H-M   'P 1'
#
loop_
_entity.id
_entity.type
_entity.pdbx_description
1 polymer ?
#
loop_
_entity_poly.entity_id
_entity_poly.type
_entity_poly.pdbx_seq_one_letter_code
_entity_poly.pdbx_strand_id
1 'polypeptide(L)'
;MPPQDETHDEVLPSMDDPPAGERWLAPALREQRLYELCREGGDEAHLAYLRIVAAEGLYRPVALGQAVGSDGAAPLHVTTLPDGRRLVQVYTVGVLPRPHPDVVYEFITLRGLISLWPRDVRVLLVNGATPCARAFLAGEDERETWLGLHDELFEPDGTCDRIETRRTGMPHDEGLLRGLACGAHLCYGNGDAWNTLDWHGAGYSSEVERLAGSWGIDGHDSWLDTTELLLAAELSPWVWDYVLGARLWLAQETGERRVDPVVWRDCVEQSIRSQLQDEVSGEELDDLAASLRGLAGKIMRYESRFRADGLLPPDGYVRTVAAWDLGRATMVARWGRGARYAGEQELHAAVERAGKAVQAAYGSWPEFSAGYILGRCLHFDEETFGDWYTTVLDAHRALLAAPDSPWNTVPLH
;
A
#
# COMPACT_ATOMS: atom_id res chain seq x y z
N MET A 1 21.13 -5.13 16.85
CA MET A 1 20.25 -4.92 18.03
C MET A 1 19.24 -3.88 17.62
N PRO A 2 17.93 -4.13 17.76
CA PRO A 2 16.94 -3.12 17.46
C PRO A 2 17.16 -1.88 18.35
N PRO A 3 16.86 -0.67 17.87
CA PRO A 3 16.88 0.55 18.69
C PRO A 3 16.05 0.35 19.97
N GLN A 4 16.47 0.96 21.10
CA GLN A 4 15.77 0.83 22.38
C GLN A 4 14.29 1.26 22.34
N ASP A 5 13.92 2.14 21.42
CA ASP A 5 12.53 2.62 21.24
C ASP A 5 11.60 1.61 20.54
N GLU A 6 12.14 0.54 19.93
CA GLU A 6 11.31 -0.48 19.26
C GLU A 6 10.86 -1.61 20.20
N THR A 7 11.47 -1.72 21.38
CA THR A 7 11.11 -2.75 22.35
C THR A 7 10.00 -2.23 23.26
N HIS A 8 8.80 -2.80 23.15
CA HIS A 8 7.62 -2.38 23.90
C HIS A 8 6.75 -3.58 24.31
N ASP A 9 5.95 -3.43 25.36
CA ASP A 9 5.11 -4.52 25.87
C ASP A 9 3.82 -4.76 25.05
N GLU A 10 3.54 -3.93 24.03
CA GLU A 10 2.37 -4.02 23.12
C GLU A 10 2.49 -5.20 22.12
N VAL A 11 2.71 -6.42 22.62
CA VAL A 11 2.83 -7.63 21.79
C VAL A 11 1.47 -8.08 21.26
N LEU A 12 0.44 -8.03 22.10
CA LEU A 12 -0.95 -8.31 21.76
C LEU A 12 -1.78 -7.03 21.86
N PRO A 13 -2.84 -6.87 21.06
CA PRO A 13 -3.78 -5.77 21.21
C PRO A 13 -4.30 -5.63 22.64
N SER A 14 -4.38 -4.39 23.10
CA SER A 14 -4.98 -4.03 24.38
C SER A 14 -5.68 -2.68 24.19
N MET A 15 -7.01 -2.71 24.11
CA MET A 15 -7.84 -1.52 23.95
C MET A 15 -8.96 -1.56 24.99
N ASP A 16 -9.03 -0.54 25.84
CA ASP A 16 -10.05 -0.45 26.86
C ASP A 16 -11.44 -0.22 26.25
N ASP A 17 -12.46 -0.78 26.91
CA ASP A 17 -13.85 -0.41 26.63
C ASP A 17 -14.05 1.10 26.90
N PRO A 18 -14.87 1.80 26.09
CA PRO A 18 -15.17 3.20 26.33
C PRO A 18 -15.84 3.39 27.70
N PRO A 19 -15.67 4.55 28.35
CA PRO A 19 -16.38 4.88 29.58
C PRO A 19 -17.89 4.70 29.44
N ALA A 20 -18.57 4.38 30.55
CA ALA A 20 -20.01 4.16 30.55
C ALA A 20 -20.79 5.36 29.98
N GLY A 21 -21.52 5.13 28.88
CA GLY A 21 -22.30 6.15 28.18
C GLY A 21 -21.61 6.75 26.95
N GLU A 22 -20.34 6.44 26.70
CA GLU A 22 -19.61 6.84 25.50
C GLU A 22 -19.60 5.73 24.44
N ARG A 23 -19.44 6.12 23.18
CA ARG A 23 -19.26 5.17 22.07
C ARG A 23 -17.78 5.00 21.79
N TRP A 24 -17.35 3.76 21.60
CA TRP A 24 -15.98 3.48 21.16
C TRP A 24 -15.74 4.11 19.79
N LEU A 25 -14.65 4.87 19.66
CA LEU A 25 -14.18 5.31 18.36
C LEU A 25 -13.36 4.18 17.75
N ALA A 26 -14.02 3.33 16.98
CA ALA A 26 -13.35 2.21 16.34
C ALA A 26 -12.31 2.67 15.30
N PRO A 27 -11.21 1.91 15.12
CA PRO A 27 -10.15 2.24 14.16
C PRO A 27 -10.61 2.38 12.72
N ALA A 28 -11.64 1.64 12.30
CA ALA A 28 -12.24 1.73 10.97
C ALA A 28 -13.71 1.27 10.98
N LEU A 29 -14.37 1.36 9.82
CA LEU A 29 -15.77 0.96 9.65
C LEU A 29 -16.02 -0.52 9.99
N ARG A 30 -15.09 -1.40 9.61
CA ARG A 30 -15.17 -2.84 9.92
C ARG A 30 -15.20 -3.08 11.43
N GLU A 31 -14.20 -2.57 12.15
CA GLU A 31 -14.11 -2.71 13.61
C GLU A 31 -15.32 -2.08 14.32
N GLN A 32 -15.84 -0.95 13.80
CA GLN A 32 -17.08 -0.35 14.28
C GLN A 32 -18.26 -1.32 14.17
N ARG A 33 -18.40 -2.00 13.01
CA ARG A 33 -19.48 -2.96 12.80
C ARG A 33 -19.34 -4.18 13.70
N LEU A 34 -18.12 -4.68 13.88
CA LEU A 34 -17.85 -5.80 14.79
C LEU A 34 -18.20 -5.44 16.25
N TYR A 35 -17.86 -4.23 16.68
CA TYR A 35 -18.25 -3.72 18.00
C TYR A 35 -19.77 -3.66 18.18
N GLU A 36 -20.50 -3.15 17.20
CA GLU A 36 -21.97 -3.11 17.22
C GLU A 36 -22.58 -4.51 17.36
N LEU A 37 -22.10 -5.49 16.57
CA LEU A 37 -22.55 -6.88 16.63
C LEU A 37 -22.27 -7.54 17.99
N CYS A 38 -21.18 -7.14 18.68
CA CYS A 38 -20.89 -7.57 20.04
C CYS A 38 -21.83 -6.95 21.10
N ARG A 39 -22.48 -5.82 20.80
CA ARG A 39 -23.49 -5.19 21.66
C ARG A 39 -24.91 -5.70 21.38
N GLU A 40 -25.21 -6.02 20.12
CA GLU A 40 -26.48 -6.64 19.71
C GLU A 40 -26.66 -8.03 20.38
N GLY A 41 -25.62 -8.88 20.31
CA GLY A 41 -25.65 -10.22 20.90
C GLY A 41 -26.57 -11.21 20.17
N GLY A 42 -26.63 -12.46 20.66
CA GLY A 42 -27.43 -13.53 20.07
C GLY A 42 -26.81 -14.20 18.83
N ASP A 43 -27.49 -15.23 18.33
CA ASP A 43 -26.98 -16.13 17.28
C ASP A 43 -26.90 -15.45 15.90
N GLU A 44 -27.82 -14.53 15.59
CA GLU A 44 -27.80 -13.79 14.32
C GLU A 44 -26.59 -12.84 14.27
N ALA A 45 -26.35 -12.06 15.34
CA ALA A 45 -25.16 -11.21 15.43
C ALA A 45 -23.86 -12.04 15.48
N HIS A 46 -23.93 -13.27 16.01
CA HIS A 46 -22.81 -14.23 15.99
C HIS A 46 -22.42 -14.62 14.58
N LEU A 47 -23.40 -15.05 13.79
CA LEU A 47 -23.18 -15.41 12.41
C LEU A 47 -22.74 -14.20 11.57
N ALA A 48 -23.36 -13.03 11.77
CA ALA A 48 -22.97 -11.81 11.09
C ALA A 48 -21.52 -11.39 11.38
N TYR A 49 -21.04 -11.57 12.62
CA TYR A 49 -19.64 -11.34 12.97
C TYR A 49 -18.72 -12.30 12.21
N LEU A 50 -19.05 -13.60 12.21
CA LEU A 50 -18.28 -14.62 11.47
C LEU A 50 -18.21 -14.32 9.97
N ARG A 51 -19.32 -13.88 9.37
CA ARG A 51 -19.36 -13.52 7.94
C ARG A 51 -18.38 -12.39 7.59
N ILE A 52 -18.27 -11.37 8.45
CA ILE A 52 -17.32 -10.27 8.23
C ILE A 52 -15.87 -10.79 8.26
N VAL A 53 -15.51 -11.57 9.28
CA VAL A 53 -14.13 -12.07 9.40
C VAL A 53 -13.81 -13.18 8.39
N ALA A 54 -14.82 -13.89 7.87
CA ALA A 54 -14.66 -14.85 6.78
C ALA A 54 -14.27 -14.16 5.47
N ALA A 55 -14.90 -13.04 5.15
CA ALA A 55 -14.62 -12.26 3.93
C ALA A 55 -13.28 -11.51 4.01
N GLU A 56 -12.98 -10.91 5.16
CA GLU A 56 -11.83 -9.99 5.32
C GLU A 56 -10.53 -10.70 5.73
N GLY A 57 -10.62 -11.91 6.28
CA GLY A 57 -9.48 -12.59 6.90
C GLY A 57 -9.07 -12.00 8.25
N LEU A 58 -8.06 -12.62 8.85
CA LEU A 58 -7.62 -12.38 10.21
C LEU A 58 -6.09 -12.40 10.29
N TYR A 59 -5.56 -11.99 11.44
CA TYR A 59 -4.13 -11.95 11.72
C TYR A 59 -3.83 -12.69 13.01
N ARG A 60 -2.75 -13.45 13.02
CA ARG A 60 -2.30 -14.21 14.19
C ARG A 60 -0.90 -13.79 14.62
N PRO A 61 -0.63 -13.67 15.93
CA PRO A 61 0.71 -13.41 16.42
C PRO A 61 1.58 -14.66 16.27
N VAL A 62 2.82 -14.47 15.79
CA VAL A 62 3.84 -15.51 15.64
C VAL A 62 5.17 -14.94 16.14
N ALA A 63 5.91 -15.72 16.92
CA ALA A 63 7.27 -15.33 17.30
C ALA A 63 8.14 -15.24 16.04
N LEU A 64 8.91 -14.16 15.87
CA LEU A 64 9.67 -13.91 14.64
C LEU A 64 10.55 -15.12 14.27
N GLY A 65 11.27 -15.69 15.24
CA GLY A 65 12.11 -16.88 15.01
C GLY A 65 11.37 -18.14 14.55
N GLN A 66 10.05 -18.21 14.70
CA GLN A 66 9.21 -19.27 14.14
C GLN A 66 8.61 -18.90 12.79
N ALA A 67 8.43 -17.61 12.51
CA ALA A 67 7.90 -17.13 11.23
C ALA A 67 8.94 -17.25 10.11
N VAL A 68 10.21 -16.95 10.42
CA VAL A 68 11.33 -17.03 9.45
C VAL A 68 11.42 -18.43 8.84
N GLY A 69 11.28 -18.50 7.51
CA GLY A 69 11.37 -19.74 6.74
C GLY A 69 10.19 -20.71 6.94
N SER A 70 9.08 -20.24 7.52
CA SER A 70 7.88 -21.06 7.71
C SER A 70 6.90 -20.98 6.53
N ASP A 71 7.11 -20.06 5.59
CA ASP A 71 6.22 -19.80 4.45
C ASP A 71 4.75 -19.65 4.90
N GLY A 72 4.53 -18.85 5.95
CA GLY A 72 3.21 -18.63 6.55
C GLY A 72 2.61 -19.83 7.29
N ALA A 73 3.31 -20.97 7.39
CA ALA A 73 2.83 -22.21 7.99
C ALA A 73 3.21 -22.38 9.48
N ALA A 74 3.70 -21.33 10.14
CA ALA A 74 4.02 -21.38 11.57
C ALA A 74 2.81 -21.85 12.42
N PRO A 75 3.03 -22.60 13.53
CA PRO A 75 1.95 -23.05 14.39
C PRO A 75 1.15 -21.89 15.03
N LEU A 76 -0.13 -22.13 15.32
CA LEU A 76 -0.95 -21.16 16.06
C LEU A 76 -0.44 -20.97 17.49
N HIS A 77 -0.35 -19.71 17.92
CA HIS A 77 -0.06 -19.40 19.33
C HIS A 77 -1.25 -19.78 20.22
N VAL A 78 -1.00 -20.65 21.21
CA VAL A 78 -2.02 -21.10 22.16
C VAL A 78 -1.78 -20.45 23.51
N THR A 79 -2.78 -19.70 23.98
CA THR A 79 -2.77 -19.10 25.31
C THR A 79 -3.48 -20.01 26.30
N THR A 80 -2.86 -20.26 27.46
CA THR A 80 -3.47 -20.97 28.58
C THR A 80 -3.93 -19.96 29.63
N LEU A 81 -5.23 -19.91 29.91
CA LEU A 81 -5.81 -19.07 30.93
C LEU A 81 -5.49 -19.59 32.35
N PRO A 82 -5.59 -18.75 33.40
CA PRO A 82 -5.34 -19.17 34.78
C PRO A 82 -6.21 -20.35 35.26
N ASP A 83 -7.38 -20.53 34.66
CA ASP A 83 -8.31 -21.65 34.94
C ASP A 83 -7.99 -22.93 34.13
N GLY A 84 -6.88 -22.94 33.39
CA GLY A 84 -6.43 -24.08 32.60
C GLY A 84 -7.07 -24.21 31.22
N ARG A 85 -8.06 -23.37 30.88
CA ARG A 85 -8.61 -23.35 29.51
C ARG A 85 -7.57 -22.86 28.52
N ARG A 86 -7.59 -23.44 27.32
CA ARG A 86 -6.68 -23.09 26.23
C ARG A 86 -7.47 -22.50 25.07
N LEU A 87 -6.92 -21.44 24.50
CA LEU A 87 -7.55 -20.71 23.39
C LEU A 87 -6.51 -20.27 22.37
N VAL A 88 -6.97 -20.03 21.14
CA VAL A 88 -6.21 -19.36 20.08
C VAL A 88 -6.76 -17.94 19.93
N GLN A 89 -5.86 -16.95 19.83
CA GLN A 89 -6.21 -15.54 19.61
C GLN A 89 -5.85 -15.11 18.20
N VAL A 90 -6.77 -14.40 17.55
CA VAL A 90 -6.61 -13.79 16.24
C VAL A 90 -7.27 -12.42 16.21
N TYR A 91 -6.87 -11.59 15.27
CA TYR A 91 -7.22 -10.17 15.26
C TYR A 91 -7.59 -9.70 13.86
N THR A 92 -8.47 -8.72 13.77
CA THR A 92 -8.66 -7.95 12.54
C THR A 92 -7.56 -6.88 12.42
N VAL A 93 -7.23 -6.50 11.19
CA VAL A 93 -6.11 -5.59 10.92
C VAL A 93 -6.24 -4.24 11.64
N GLY A 94 -7.46 -3.77 11.91
CA GLY A 94 -7.70 -2.48 12.55
C GLY A 94 -7.31 -2.40 14.01
N VAL A 95 -7.19 -3.54 14.71
CA VAL A 95 -6.81 -3.56 16.13
C VAL A 95 -5.37 -4.01 16.37
N LEU A 96 -4.60 -4.28 15.31
CA LEU A 96 -3.20 -4.69 15.46
C LEU A 96 -2.37 -3.62 16.17
N PRO A 97 -1.44 -4.01 17.04
CA PRO A 97 -0.59 -3.06 17.75
C PRO A 97 0.53 -2.57 16.83
N ARG A 98 1.41 -1.71 17.33
CA ARG A 98 2.62 -1.32 16.60
C ARG A 98 3.53 -2.53 16.33
N PRO A 99 4.25 -2.60 15.19
CA PRO A 99 5.12 -3.73 14.88
C PRO A 99 6.22 -3.95 15.94
N HIS A 100 6.22 -5.13 16.55
CA HIS A 100 7.20 -5.55 17.56
C HIS A 100 8.43 -6.24 16.93
N PRO A 101 9.65 -6.11 17.50
CA PRO A 101 10.85 -6.77 16.99
C PRO A 101 10.81 -8.30 17.08
N ASP A 102 10.27 -8.86 18.17
CA ASP A 102 10.27 -10.32 18.40
C ASP A 102 8.98 -11.03 17.98
N VAL A 103 7.94 -10.28 17.60
CA VAL A 103 6.63 -10.83 17.26
C VAL A 103 6.11 -10.18 15.99
N VAL A 104 5.67 -11.02 15.08
CA VAL A 104 5.06 -10.64 13.81
C VAL A 104 3.62 -11.12 13.74
N TYR A 105 2.84 -10.51 12.86
CA TYR A 105 1.50 -10.97 12.56
C TYR A 105 1.47 -11.61 11.18
N GLU A 106 0.85 -12.77 11.09
CA GLU A 106 0.62 -13.48 9.82
C GLU A 106 -0.86 -13.43 9.47
N PHE A 107 -1.16 -13.14 8.20
CA PHE A 107 -2.52 -13.23 7.70
C PHE A 107 -2.99 -14.69 7.70
N ILE A 108 -4.26 -14.90 8.00
CA ILE A 108 -4.89 -16.22 8.03
C ILE A 108 -6.38 -16.13 7.72
N THR A 109 -6.86 -17.02 6.86
CA THR A 109 -8.29 -17.18 6.58
C THR A 109 -8.93 -18.16 7.56
N LEU A 110 -10.27 -18.22 7.60
CA LEU A 110 -10.96 -19.25 8.41
C LEU A 110 -10.57 -20.69 7.98
N ARG A 111 -10.41 -20.94 6.67
CA ARG A 111 -9.87 -22.23 6.18
C ARG A 111 -8.45 -22.48 6.68
N GLY A 112 -7.58 -21.48 6.63
CA GLY A 112 -6.21 -21.56 7.18
C GLY A 112 -6.21 -21.90 8.67
N LEU A 113 -7.11 -21.30 9.45
CA LEU A 113 -7.26 -21.59 10.87
C LEU A 113 -7.63 -23.05 11.12
N ILE A 114 -8.55 -23.61 10.33
CA ILE A 114 -8.93 -25.03 10.43
C ILE A 114 -7.73 -25.94 10.17
N SER A 115 -6.96 -25.66 9.12
CA SER A 115 -5.79 -26.47 8.75
C SER A 115 -4.72 -26.51 9.84
N LEU A 116 -4.58 -25.43 10.61
CA LEU A 116 -3.56 -25.30 11.66
C LEU A 116 -4.11 -25.54 13.07
N TRP A 117 -5.40 -25.87 13.20
CA TRP A 117 -6.09 -25.90 14.49
C TRP A 117 -5.53 -26.97 15.45
N PRO A 118 -5.13 -26.62 16.69
CA PRO A 118 -4.67 -27.61 17.67
C PRO A 118 -5.80 -28.53 18.14
N ARG A 119 -5.52 -29.84 18.21
CA ARG A 119 -6.52 -30.88 18.57
C ARG A 119 -7.14 -30.72 19.95
N ASP A 120 -6.46 -30.06 20.87
CA ASP A 120 -6.83 -29.90 22.27
C ASP A 120 -7.36 -28.49 22.62
N VAL A 121 -7.49 -27.61 21.63
CA VAL A 121 -8.05 -26.26 21.81
C VAL A 121 -9.50 -26.23 21.32
N ARG A 122 -10.38 -25.57 22.09
CA ARG A 122 -11.83 -25.50 21.82
C ARG A 122 -12.36 -24.08 21.75
N VAL A 123 -11.51 -23.07 21.89
CA VAL A 123 -11.92 -21.67 21.89
C VAL A 123 -11.08 -20.89 20.90
N LEU A 124 -11.76 -20.23 19.96
CA LEU A 124 -11.21 -19.14 19.18
C LEU A 124 -11.65 -17.84 19.82
N LEU A 125 -10.70 -16.96 20.13
CA LEU A 125 -10.98 -15.60 20.57
C LEU A 125 -10.55 -14.66 19.46
N VAL A 126 -11.52 -14.00 18.82
CA VAL A 126 -11.26 -12.95 17.84
C VAL A 126 -11.24 -11.61 18.57
N ASN A 127 -10.25 -10.77 18.26
CA ASN A 127 -10.10 -9.42 18.79
C ASN A 127 -10.02 -9.37 20.33
N GLY A 128 -9.36 -10.37 20.94
CA GLY A 128 -9.19 -10.46 22.40
C GLY A 128 -8.63 -9.18 23.02
N ALA A 129 -9.08 -8.83 24.23
CA ALA A 129 -8.71 -7.60 24.92
C ALA A 129 -8.99 -6.29 24.14
N THR A 130 -10.03 -6.30 23.31
CA THR A 130 -10.56 -5.10 22.65
C THR A 130 -12.08 -5.00 22.80
N PRO A 131 -12.70 -3.82 22.56
CA PRO A 131 -14.15 -3.65 22.66
C PRO A 131 -14.96 -4.54 21.71
N CYS A 132 -14.34 -5.00 20.62
CA CYS A 132 -14.96 -5.89 19.63
C CYS A 132 -14.57 -7.37 19.82
N ALA A 133 -14.08 -7.76 21.00
CA ALA A 133 -13.74 -9.14 21.30
C ALA A 133 -14.94 -10.08 21.20
N ARG A 134 -14.76 -11.24 20.56
CA ARG A 134 -15.78 -12.30 20.50
C ARG A 134 -15.16 -13.69 20.56
N ALA A 135 -15.74 -14.55 21.41
CA ALA A 135 -15.32 -15.94 21.56
C ALA A 135 -16.23 -16.89 20.78
N PHE A 136 -15.63 -17.90 20.17
CA PHE A 136 -16.29 -18.95 19.40
C PHE A 136 -15.88 -20.32 19.94
N LEU A 137 -16.85 -21.21 20.09
CA LEU A 137 -16.57 -22.60 20.45
C LEU A 137 -16.13 -23.34 19.21
N ALA A 138 -14.83 -23.60 19.09
CA ALA A 138 -14.23 -24.32 17.96
C ALA A 138 -14.50 -25.84 18.04
N GLY A 139 -15.78 -26.22 18.04
CA GLY A 139 -16.26 -27.59 17.86
C GLY A 139 -16.11 -28.05 16.41
N GLU A 140 -16.55 -29.28 16.11
CA GLU A 140 -16.58 -29.78 14.72
C GLU A 140 -17.62 -29.01 13.89
N ASP A 141 -18.86 -28.90 14.37
CA ASP A 141 -19.96 -28.18 13.70
C ASP A 141 -19.62 -26.70 13.44
N GLU A 142 -18.99 -26.04 14.41
CA GLU A 142 -18.57 -24.64 14.26
C GLU A 142 -17.49 -24.49 13.18
N ARG A 143 -16.50 -25.41 13.15
CA ARG A 143 -15.45 -25.39 12.10
C ARG A 143 -16.02 -25.72 10.71
N GLU A 144 -17.06 -26.55 10.62
CA GLU A 144 -17.77 -26.76 9.36
C GLU A 144 -18.47 -25.48 8.90
N THR A 145 -19.07 -24.72 9.83
CA THR A 145 -19.64 -23.40 9.55
C THR A 145 -18.57 -22.42 9.04
N TRP A 146 -17.39 -22.38 9.69
CA TRP A 146 -16.28 -21.54 9.25
C TRP A 146 -15.80 -21.87 7.84
N LEU A 147 -15.73 -23.16 7.51
CA LEU A 147 -15.35 -23.63 6.18
C LEU A 147 -16.38 -23.20 5.13
N GLY A 148 -17.67 -23.39 5.42
CA GLY A 148 -18.75 -22.98 4.52
C GLY A 148 -18.76 -21.46 4.28
N LEU A 149 -18.57 -20.66 5.33
CA LEU A 149 -18.49 -19.20 5.20
C LEU A 149 -17.25 -18.74 4.43
N HIS A 150 -16.11 -19.39 4.61
CA HIS A 150 -14.93 -19.09 3.81
C HIS A 150 -15.18 -19.37 2.33
N ASP A 151 -15.79 -20.51 2.01
CA ASP A 151 -16.08 -20.90 0.61
C ASP A 151 -17.12 -20.01 -0.05
N GLU A 152 -18.03 -19.44 0.74
CA GLU A 152 -19.04 -18.49 0.28
C GLU A 152 -18.48 -17.08 0.08
N LEU A 153 -17.60 -16.61 0.98
CA LEU A 153 -17.33 -15.17 1.14
C LEU A 153 -15.89 -14.73 0.90
N PHE A 154 -14.91 -15.63 1.02
CA PHE A 154 -13.52 -15.24 0.86
C PHE A 154 -13.11 -15.28 -0.61
N GLU A 155 -12.70 -14.14 -1.13
CA GLU A 155 -12.07 -14.00 -2.44
C GLU A 155 -10.68 -13.39 -2.23
N PRO A 156 -9.59 -13.97 -2.76
CA PRO A 156 -8.21 -13.50 -2.52
C PRO A 156 -8.01 -11.99 -2.72
N ASP A 157 -8.67 -11.42 -3.73
CA ASP A 157 -8.60 -9.99 -4.07
C ASP A 157 -9.92 -9.26 -3.76
N GLY A 158 -10.85 -9.88 -3.05
CA GLY A 158 -12.20 -9.33 -2.80
C GLY A 158 -12.21 -8.08 -1.92
N THR A 159 -11.09 -7.79 -1.25
CA THR A 159 -10.89 -6.59 -0.43
C THR A 159 -10.01 -5.53 -1.09
N CYS A 160 -9.56 -5.75 -2.33
CA CYS A 160 -8.79 -4.80 -3.12
C CYS A 160 -9.67 -3.64 -3.64
N ASP A 161 -9.05 -2.68 -4.31
CA ASP A 161 -9.72 -1.56 -4.99
C ASP A 161 -10.68 -0.76 -4.10
N ARG A 162 -10.25 -0.42 -2.88
CA ARG A 162 -11.03 0.35 -1.91
C ARG A 162 -10.20 1.37 -1.15
N ILE A 163 -10.86 2.41 -0.67
CA ILE A 163 -10.27 3.39 0.24
C ILE A 163 -10.52 2.93 1.66
N GLU A 164 -9.44 2.62 2.39
CA GLU A 164 -9.49 2.34 3.83
C GLU A 164 -8.78 3.49 4.56
N THR A 165 -9.51 4.18 5.44
CA THR A 165 -9.01 5.31 6.24
C THR A 165 -9.15 4.97 7.72
N ARG A 166 -8.03 4.94 8.46
CA ARG A 166 -8.02 4.80 9.91
C ARG A 166 -8.54 6.07 10.58
N ARG A 167 -9.38 5.89 11.60
CA ARG A 167 -9.91 6.96 12.45
C ARG A 167 -9.05 7.20 13.70
N THR A 168 -8.23 6.23 14.06
CA THR A 168 -7.33 6.23 15.22
C THR A 168 -5.93 5.77 14.81
N GLY A 169 -4.89 6.15 15.57
CA GLY A 169 -3.52 5.69 15.31
C GLY A 169 -2.82 6.33 14.11
N MET A 170 -3.44 7.34 13.47
CA MET A 170 -2.79 8.11 12.41
C MET A 170 -1.78 9.10 12.99
N PRO A 171 -0.66 9.37 12.30
CA PRO A 171 0.29 10.37 12.75
C PRO A 171 -0.34 11.76 12.80
N HIS A 172 0.05 12.57 13.79
CA HIS A 172 -0.38 13.95 13.92
C HIS A 172 0.43 14.92 13.04
N ASP A 173 1.61 14.50 12.59
CA ASP A 173 2.46 15.31 11.72
C ASP A 173 1.93 15.35 10.28
N GLU A 174 1.69 16.55 9.77
CA GLU A 174 1.16 16.75 8.41
C GLU A 174 2.15 16.31 7.32
N GLY A 175 3.47 16.40 7.58
CA GLY A 175 4.51 15.96 6.66
C GLY A 175 4.48 14.44 6.47
N LEU A 176 4.35 13.70 7.57
CA LEU A 176 4.14 12.25 7.55
C LEU A 176 2.82 11.90 6.86
N LEU A 177 1.70 12.53 7.20
CA LEU A 177 0.41 12.29 6.53
C LEU A 177 0.49 12.53 5.01
N ARG A 178 1.20 13.59 4.58
CA ARG A 178 1.43 13.88 3.16
C ARG A 178 2.28 12.80 2.50
N GLY A 179 3.34 12.36 3.17
CA GLY A 179 4.15 11.22 2.73
C GLY A 179 3.31 9.95 2.56
N LEU A 180 2.49 9.63 3.56
CA LEU A 180 1.59 8.47 3.53
C LEU A 180 0.59 8.56 2.36
N ALA A 181 0.04 9.75 2.10
CA ALA A 181 -0.87 10.02 0.98
C ALA A 181 -0.23 9.84 -0.41
N CYS A 182 1.10 9.85 -0.52
CA CYS A 182 1.80 9.59 -1.79
C CYS A 182 1.65 8.12 -2.22
N GLY A 183 1.53 7.18 -1.28
CA GLY A 183 1.32 5.75 -1.54
C GLY A 183 -0.13 5.37 -1.89
N ALA A 184 -1.05 6.34 -2.01
CA ALA A 184 -2.48 6.10 -2.08
C ALA A 184 -2.94 5.21 -3.24
N HIS A 185 -2.30 5.30 -4.41
CA HIS A 185 -2.60 4.44 -5.56
C HIS A 185 -2.43 2.95 -5.24
N LEU A 186 -1.33 2.60 -4.57
CA LEU A 186 -1.06 1.22 -4.16
C LEU A 186 -1.92 0.81 -2.97
N CYS A 187 -2.15 1.71 -2.00
CA CYS A 187 -3.06 1.42 -0.90
C CYS A 187 -4.46 1.10 -1.41
N TYR A 188 -4.97 1.87 -2.39
CA TYR A 188 -6.26 1.62 -3.03
C TYR A 188 -6.28 0.23 -3.69
N GLY A 189 -5.30 -0.04 -4.56
CA GLY A 189 -5.23 -1.31 -5.29
C GLY A 189 -5.13 -2.52 -4.38
N ASN A 190 -4.41 -2.41 -3.25
CA ASN A 190 -4.28 -3.49 -2.27
C ASN A 190 -5.44 -3.54 -1.25
N GLY A 191 -6.27 -2.50 -1.18
CA GLY A 191 -7.26 -2.34 -0.11
C GLY A 191 -6.68 -2.07 1.28
N ASP A 192 -5.46 -1.56 1.33
CA ASP A 192 -4.72 -1.24 2.55
C ASP A 192 -5.10 0.14 3.12
N ALA A 193 -4.96 0.29 4.44
CA ALA A 193 -5.16 1.57 5.10
C ALA A 193 -4.07 2.59 4.72
N TRP A 194 -4.47 3.75 4.18
CA TRP A 194 -3.49 4.71 3.67
C TRP A 194 -2.76 5.49 4.77
N ASN A 195 -3.36 5.73 5.93
CA ASN A 195 -2.88 6.68 6.96
C ASN A 195 -2.29 6.04 8.23
N THR A 196 -1.71 4.85 8.15
CA THR A 196 -1.06 4.19 9.29
C THR A 196 0.44 3.97 9.07
N LEU A 197 1.22 4.15 10.14
CA LEU A 197 2.64 3.78 10.24
C LEU A 197 2.83 2.39 10.89
N ASP A 198 1.79 1.89 11.55
CA ASP A 198 1.78 0.59 12.24
C ASP A 198 1.52 -0.54 11.23
N TRP A 199 2.47 -0.70 10.30
CA TRP A 199 2.28 -1.53 9.12
C TRP A 199 2.55 -3.01 9.39
N HIS A 200 1.50 -3.83 9.23
CA HIS A 200 1.60 -5.30 9.15
C HIS A 200 1.31 -5.86 7.74
N GLY A 201 0.74 -5.02 6.85
CA GLY A 201 0.42 -5.38 5.47
C GLY A 201 -0.39 -6.68 5.34
N ALA A 202 -0.01 -7.54 4.41
CA ALA A 202 -0.60 -8.86 4.20
C ALA A 202 -0.03 -9.95 5.14
N GLY A 203 0.71 -9.56 6.18
CA GLY A 203 1.41 -10.46 7.09
C GLY A 203 2.90 -10.62 6.74
N TYR A 204 3.71 -10.94 7.74
CA TYR A 204 5.17 -10.94 7.62
C TYR A 204 5.70 -11.79 6.46
N SER A 205 5.27 -13.05 6.33
CA SER A 205 5.75 -13.94 5.28
C SER A 205 5.39 -13.41 3.88
N SER A 206 4.19 -12.84 3.73
CA SER A 206 3.75 -12.26 2.45
C SER A 206 4.48 -10.96 2.11
N GLU A 207 4.84 -10.13 3.09
CA GLU A 207 5.67 -8.94 2.85
C GLU A 207 7.10 -9.31 2.43
N VAL A 208 7.68 -10.33 3.07
CA VAL A 208 9.00 -10.88 2.68
C VAL A 208 8.94 -11.44 1.25
N GLU A 209 7.94 -12.27 0.93
CA GLU A 209 7.76 -12.83 -0.40
C GLU A 209 7.54 -11.74 -1.47
N ARG A 210 6.72 -10.72 -1.16
CA ARG A 210 6.46 -9.59 -2.05
C ARG A 210 7.75 -8.84 -2.39
N LEU A 211 8.55 -8.50 -1.38
CA LEU A 211 9.81 -7.79 -1.56
C LEU A 211 10.82 -8.64 -2.35
N ALA A 212 10.97 -9.92 -2.02
CA ALA A 212 11.87 -10.80 -2.74
C ALA A 212 11.44 -11.01 -4.20
N GLY A 213 10.16 -11.32 -4.43
CA GLY A 213 9.64 -11.71 -5.74
C GLY A 213 9.42 -10.55 -6.69
N SER A 214 8.91 -9.41 -6.21
CA SER A 214 8.57 -8.26 -7.08
C SER A 214 9.64 -7.18 -7.13
N TRP A 215 10.56 -7.15 -6.16
CA TRP A 215 11.56 -6.10 -6.04
C TRP A 215 13.00 -6.61 -5.98
N GLY A 216 13.21 -7.93 -5.78
CA GLY A 216 14.55 -8.47 -5.55
C GLY A 216 15.17 -7.99 -4.23
N ILE A 217 14.34 -7.57 -3.27
CA ILE A 217 14.77 -7.10 -1.96
C ILE A 217 14.67 -8.27 -0.96
N ASP A 218 15.79 -8.61 -0.34
CA ASP A 218 15.95 -9.77 0.54
C ASP A 218 16.51 -9.41 1.94
N GLY A 219 16.74 -8.12 2.22
CA GLY A 219 17.24 -7.64 3.49
C GLY A 219 17.27 -6.13 3.62
N HIS A 220 17.83 -5.64 4.72
CA HIS A 220 17.93 -4.20 5.05
C HIS A 220 18.74 -3.42 4.00
N ASP A 221 19.92 -3.93 3.60
CA ASP A 221 20.79 -3.22 2.65
C ASP A 221 20.12 -3.05 1.27
N SER A 222 19.57 -4.14 0.70
CA SER A 222 18.88 -4.09 -0.60
C SER A 222 17.58 -3.28 -0.55
N TRP A 223 16.90 -3.26 0.60
CA TRP A 223 15.76 -2.39 0.86
C TRP A 223 16.17 -0.91 0.88
N LEU A 224 17.25 -0.57 1.60
CA LEU A 224 17.72 0.80 1.74
C LEU A 224 18.16 1.36 0.38
N ASP A 225 18.98 0.61 -0.37
CA ASP A 225 19.44 1.01 -1.70
C ASP A 225 18.26 1.27 -2.65
N THR A 226 17.27 0.37 -2.67
CA THR A 226 16.08 0.53 -3.52
C THR A 226 15.24 1.72 -3.09
N THR A 227 15.08 1.93 -1.79
CA THR A 227 14.30 3.04 -1.24
C THR A 227 14.96 4.38 -1.57
N GLU A 228 16.28 4.49 -1.47
CA GLU A 228 17.01 5.71 -1.83
C GLU A 228 16.89 6.03 -3.33
N LEU A 229 17.00 5.02 -4.22
CA LEU A 229 16.77 5.20 -5.66
C LEU A 229 15.35 5.69 -5.95
N LEU A 230 14.34 5.11 -5.29
CA LEU A 230 12.95 5.57 -5.43
C LEU A 230 12.74 6.99 -4.91
N LEU A 231 13.34 7.35 -3.78
CA LEU A 231 13.25 8.70 -3.20
C LEU A 231 13.97 9.76 -4.05
N ALA A 232 15.01 9.35 -4.78
CA ALA A 232 15.70 10.19 -5.75
C ALA A 232 14.98 10.27 -7.12
N ALA A 233 13.94 9.45 -7.33
CA ALA A 233 13.29 9.24 -8.62
C ALA A 233 14.28 8.74 -9.72
N GLU A 234 15.21 7.88 -9.32
CA GLU A 234 16.29 7.33 -10.15
C GLU A 234 16.11 5.83 -10.44
N LEU A 235 15.08 5.18 -9.89
CA LEU A 235 14.80 3.77 -10.20
C LEU A 235 14.17 3.62 -11.59
N SER A 236 13.32 4.57 -11.99
CA SER A 236 12.72 4.60 -13.31
C SER A 236 13.71 5.03 -14.40
N PRO A 237 13.54 4.57 -15.67
CA PRO A 237 14.40 4.99 -16.76
C PRO A 237 14.45 6.52 -16.94
N TRP A 238 15.64 7.11 -16.80
CA TRP A 238 15.88 8.56 -16.91
C TRP A 238 15.36 9.17 -18.21
N VAL A 239 15.32 8.39 -19.29
CA VAL A 239 14.83 8.79 -20.62
C VAL A 239 13.38 9.29 -20.60
N TRP A 240 12.55 8.84 -19.64
CA TRP A 240 11.16 9.28 -19.54
C TRP A 240 11.06 10.75 -19.15
N ASP A 241 11.72 11.14 -18.06
CA ASP A 241 11.76 12.53 -17.62
C ASP A 241 12.64 13.41 -18.51
N TYR A 242 13.64 12.85 -19.19
CA TYR A 242 14.38 13.58 -20.22
C TYR A 242 13.47 14.10 -21.34
N VAL A 243 12.62 13.22 -21.90
CA VAL A 243 11.69 13.57 -22.98
C VAL A 243 10.64 14.58 -22.50
N LEU A 244 10.11 14.43 -21.29
CA LEU A 244 9.17 15.38 -20.69
C LEU A 244 9.84 16.73 -20.40
N GLY A 245 11.08 16.72 -19.89
CA GLY A 245 11.89 17.89 -19.61
C GLY A 245 12.18 18.74 -20.86
N ALA A 246 12.47 18.10 -21.99
CA ALA A 246 12.63 18.80 -23.27
C ALA A 246 11.36 19.59 -23.66
N ARG A 247 10.16 19.02 -23.42
CA ARG A 247 8.89 19.73 -23.66
C ARG A 247 8.71 20.90 -22.70
N LEU A 248 9.03 20.72 -21.42
CA LEU A 248 8.93 21.78 -20.43
C LEU A 248 9.86 22.96 -20.77
N TRP A 249 11.09 22.66 -21.17
CA TRP A 249 12.05 23.65 -21.60
C TRP A 249 11.53 24.44 -22.82
N LEU A 250 11.01 23.76 -23.85
CA LEU A 250 10.40 24.41 -25.01
C LEU A 250 9.20 25.31 -24.64
N ALA A 251 8.33 24.84 -23.76
CA ALA A 251 7.17 25.62 -23.31
C ALA A 251 7.59 26.90 -22.57
N GLN A 252 8.68 26.82 -21.78
CA GLN A 252 9.24 27.98 -21.09
C GLN A 252 9.89 28.97 -22.07
N GLU A 253 10.68 28.49 -23.02
CA GLU A 253 11.42 29.32 -23.97
C GLU A 253 10.47 30.06 -24.94
N THR A 254 9.41 29.39 -25.37
CA THR A 254 8.43 29.96 -26.31
C THR A 254 7.34 30.76 -25.60
N GLY A 255 7.14 30.56 -24.29
CA GLY A 255 5.99 31.05 -23.54
C GLY A 255 4.66 30.41 -23.97
N GLU A 256 4.70 29.39 -24.83
CA GLU A 256 3.51 28.70 -25.31
C GLU A 256 3.11 27.58 -24.34
N ARG A 257 1.80 27.51 -24.05
CA ARG A 257 1.24 26.47 -23.18
C ARG A 257 1.17 25.09 -23.86
N ARG A 258 1.19 25.06 -25.20
CA ARG A 258 1.16 23.83 -26.01
C ARG A 258 2.37 23.85 -26.93
N VAL A 259 3.21 22.84 -26.81
CA VAL A 259 4.37 22.64 -27.71
C VAL A 259 3.93 21.82 -28.91
N ASP A 260 4.30 22.27 -30.11
CA ASP A 260 4.06 21.50 -31.33
C ASP A 260 4.76 20.12 -31.27
N PRO A 261 4.05 19.01 -31.61
CA PRO A 261 4.60 17.66 -31.55
C PRO A 261 5.83 17.38 -32.41
N VAL A 262 5.98 18.08 -33.53
CA VAL A 262 7.16 17.93 -34.40
C VAL A 262 8.32 18.66 -33.76
N VAL A 263 8.11 19.91 -33.33
CA VAL A 263 9.11 20.71 -32.62
C VAL A 263 9.62 20.01 -31.36
N TRP A 264 8.72 19.39 -30.59
CA TRP A 264 9.13 18.62 -29.41
C TRP A 264 10.05 17.44 -29.76
N ARG A 265 9.66 16.61 -30.74
CA ARG A 265 10.48 15.46 -31.16
C ARG A 265 11.83 15.90 -31.70
N ASP A 266 11.86 16.96 -32.49
CA ASP A 266 13.09 17.47 -33.10
C ASP A 266 14.01 18.06 -32.02
N CYS A 267 13.45 18.73 -31.01
CA CYS A 267 14.21 19.21 -29.85
C CYS A 267 14.82 18.06 -29.03
N VAL A 268 14.06 16.98 -28.80
CA VAL A 268 14.57 15.78 -28.10
C VAL A 268 15.76 15.19 -28.85
N GLU A 269 15.64 15.01 -30.18
CA GLU A 269 16.71 14.48 -31.01
C GLU A 269 17.93 15.42 -31.04
N GLN A 270 17.72 16.71 -31.27
CA GLN A 270 18.83 17.67 -31.35
C GLN A 270 19.57 17.78 -30.01
N SER A 271 18.83 17.78 -28.89
CA SER A 271 19.41 17.86 -27.54
C SER A 271 20.27 16.64 -27.23
N ILE A 272 19.76 15.42 -27.47
CA ILE A 272 20.53 14.20 -27.14
C ILE A 272 21.76 14.05 -28.02
N ARG A 273 21.64 14.39 -29.31
CA ARG A 273 22.77 14.39 -30.25
C ARG A 273 23.84 15.38 -29.81
N SER A 274 23.45 16.59 -29.46
CA SER A 274 24.41 17.60 -29.00
C SER A 274 25.12 17.20 -27.71
N GLN A 275 24.46 16.43 -26.83
CA GLN A 275 25.04 16.02 -25.55
C GLN A 275 25.99 14.83 -25.68
N LEU A 276 25.72 13.88 -26.57
CA LEU A 276 26.42 12.59 -26.63
C LEU A 276 27.26 12.37 -27.89
N GLN A 277 27.30 13.32 -28.84
CA GLN A 277 28.04 13.21 -30.11
C GLN A 277 29.53 12.84 -29.95
N ASP A 278 30.15 13.21 -28.83
CA ASP A 278 31.58 12.97 -28.57
C ASP A 278 31.82 11.70 -27.73
N GLU A 279 30.76 11.11 -27.15
CA GLU A 279 30.85 10.00 -26.21
C GLU A 279 30.34 8.67 -26.79
N VAL A 280 29.41 8.73 -27.74
CA VAL A 280 28.68 7.58 -28.29
C VAL A 280 28.88 7.52 -29.80
N SER A 281 28.92 6.30 -30.35
CA SER A 281 29.06 6.13 -31.81
C SER A 281 27.84 6.68 -32.56
N GLY A 282 28.01 7.05 -33.83
CA GLY A 282 26.92 7.63 -34.63
C GLY A 282 25.70 6.72 -34.76
N GLU A 283 25.90 5.41 -34.90
CA GLU A 283 24.81 4.42 -35.03
C GLU A 283 24.03 4.25 -33.72
N GLU A 284 24.73 4.09 -32.59
CA GLU A 284 24.10 4.01 -31.26
C GLU A 284 23.34 5.31 -30.92
N LEU A 285 23.88 6.46 -31.33
CA LEU A 285 23.23 7.76 -31.15
C LEU A 285 21.99 7.90 -32.05
N ASP A 286 22.02 7.38 -33.27
CA ASP A 286 20.87 7.34 -34.18
C ASP A 286 19.74 6.50 -33.59
N ASP A 287 20.06 5.30 -33.07
CA ASP A 287 19.09 4.40 -32.44
C ASP A 287 18.48 5.01 -31.16
N LEU A 288 19.30 5.61 -30.31
CA LEU A 288 18.83 6.31 -29.11
C LEU A 288 17.91 7.48 -29.46
N ALA A 289 18.33 8.34 -30.40
CA ALA A 289 17.52 9.48 -30.84
C ALA A 289 16.17 9.02 -31.42
N ALA A 290 16.17 7.98 -32.26
CA ALA A 290 14.95 7.39 -32.80
C ALA A 290 14.02 6.86 -31.70
N SER A 291 14.58 6.15 -30.71
CA SER A 291 13.84 5.65 -29.54
C SER A 291 13.19 6.78 -28.73
N LEU A 292 13.94 7.85 -28.42
CA LEU A 292 13.41 8.99 -27.65
C LEU A 292 12.31 9.76 -28.41
N ARG A 293 12.43 9.89 -29.74
CA ARG A 293 11.34 10.45 -30.58
C ARG A 293 10.09 9.56 -30.57
N GLY A 294 10.28 8.24 -30.59
CA GLY A 294 9.22 7.25 -30.45
C GLY A 294 8.51 7.38 -29.11
N LEU A 295 9.27 7.52 -28.02
CA LEU A 295 8.77 7.72 -26.67
C LEU A 295 7.93 9.00 -26.52
N ALA A 296 8.36 10.12 -27.10
CA ALA A 296 7.54 11.33 -27.14
C ALA A 296 6.17 11.06 -27.81
N GLY A 297 6.15 10.29 -28.89
CA GLY A 297 4.92 9.85 -29.53
C GLY A 297 4.02 8.97 -28.65
N LYS A 298 4.62 8.03 -27.91
CA LYS A 298 3.92 7.18 -26.94
C LYS A 298 3.28 8.01 -25.82
N ILE A 299 4.03 8.94 -25.24
CA ILE A 299 3.53 9.87 -24.20
C ILE A 299 2.33 10.67 -24.72
N MET A 300 2.38 11.20 -25.95
CA MET A 300 1.24 11.93 -26.52
C MET A 300 -0.04 11.10 -26.62
N ARG A 301 0.08 9.81 -26.95
CA ARG A 301 -1.07 8.91 -27.06
C ARG A 301 -1.68 8.62 -25.69
N TYR A 302 -0.85 8.39 -24.66
CA TYR A 302 -1.35 8.30 -23.28
C TYR A 302 -2.03 9.59 -22.83
N GLU A 303 -1.41 10.75 -23.03
CA GLU A 303 -2.02 12.02 -22.63
C GLU A 303 -3.31 12.32 -23.39
N SER A 304 -3.41 11.91 -24.66
CA SER A 304 -4.64 11.99 -25.43
C SER A 304 -5.74 11.15 -24.77
N ARG A 305 -5.41 9.93 -24.34
CA ARG A 305 -6.34 9.08 -23.60
C ARG A 305 -6.71 9.67 -22.25
N PHE A 306 -5.74 10.18 -21.50
CA PHE A 306 -5.97 10.79 -20.19
C PHE A 306 -6.92 11.98 -20.27
N ARG A 307 -6.80 12.81 -21.30
CA ARG A 307 -7.76 13.91 -21.55
C ARG A 307 -9.15 13.39 -21.91
N ALA A 308 -9.24 12.34 -22.73
CA ALA A 308 -10.52 11.73 -23.08
C ALA A 308 -11.26 11.15 -21.86
N ASP A 309 -10.51 10.59 -20.91
CA ASP A 309 -11.07 9.95 -19.71
C ASP A 309 -11.19 10.89 -18.49
N GLY A 310 -10.87 12.19 -18.67
CA GLY A 310 -11.01 13.23 -17.65
C GLY A 310 -9.89 13.30 -16.60
N LEU A 311 -8.82 12.52 -16.79
CA LEU A 311 -7.65 12.50 -15.91
C LEU A 311 -6.82 13.80 -16.05
N LEU A 312 -6.70 14.30 -17.28
CA LEU A 312 -6.06 15.58 -17.59
C LEU A 312 -7.11 16.59 -18.08
N PRO A 313 -6.94 17.89 -17.78
CA PRO A 313 -7.76 18.92 -18.41
C PRO A 313 -7.47 19.00 -19.93
N PRO A 314 -8.34 19.65 -20.74
CA PRO A 314 -8.19 19.68 -22.21
C PRO A 314 -6.83 20.17 -22.74
N ASP A 315 -6.18 21.09 -22.01
CA ASP A 315 -4.84 21.60 -22.30
C ASP A 315 -3.75 21.04 -21.37
N GLY A 316 -4.11 20.06 -20.55
CA GLY A 316 -3.23 19.41 -19.58
C GLY A 316 -2.26 18.45 -20.24
N TYR A 317 -1.08 18.37 -19.64
CA TYR A 317 -0.02 17.44 -19.99
C TYR A 317 0.77 17.08 -18.73
N VAL A 318 1.44 15.93 -18.75
CA VAL A 318 2.24 15.45 -17.61
C VAL A 318 3.59 16.15 -17.62
N ARG A 319 3.99 16.78 -16.50
CA ARG A 319 5.27 17.50 -16.43
C ARG A 319 6.44 16.58 -16.12
N THR A 320 6.21 15.56 -15.30
CA THR A 320 7.21 14.58 -14.88
C THR A 320 6.52 13.28 -14.49
N VAL A 321 7.26 12.17 -14.54
CA VAL A 321 6.81 10.85 -14.07
C VAL A 321 7.39 10.47 -12.71
N ALA A 322 8.12 11.36 -12.03
CA ALA A 322 8.73 11.11 -10.72
C ALA A 322 7.74 10.56 -9.66
N ALA A 323 6.44 10.85 -9.80
CA ALA A 323 5.40 10.33 -8.92
C ALA A 323 5.37 8.79 -8.91
N TRP A 324 5.71 8.14 -10.02
CA TRP A 324 5.78 6.69 -10.11
C TRP A 324 6.81 6.09 -9.15
N ASP A 325 7.96 6.73 -8.98
CA ASP A 325 8.97 6.31 -8.01
C ASP A 325 8.59 6.76 -6.60
N LEU A 326 8.23 8.03 -6.43
CA LEU A 326 7.94 8.61 -5.11
C LEU A 326 6.72 7.98 -4.41
N GLY A 327 5.67 7.65 -5.17
CA GLY A 327 4.51 6.93 -4.63
C GLY A 327 4.86 5.51 -4.19
N ARG A 328 5.71 4.81 -4.96
CA ARG A 328 6.22 3.48 -4.62
C ARG A 328 7.21 3.51 -3.45
N ALA A 329 8.02 4.56 -3.32
CA ALA A 329 8.95 4.76 -2.20
C ALA A 329 8.22 4.64 -0.85
N THR A 330 7.06 5.27 -0.74
CA THR A 330 6.22 5.22 0.46
C THR A 330 5.80 3.79 0.81
N MET A 331 5.44 2.99 -0.19
CA MET A 331 4.98 1.62 0.03
C MET A 331 6.13 0.64 0.27
N VAL A 332 7.23 0.76 -0.48
CA VAL A 332 8.44 -0.04 -0.23
C VAL A 332 8.98 0.22 1.17
N ALA A 333 8.90 1.45 1.67
CA ALA A 333 9.26 1.74 3.06
C ALA A 333 8.38 0.98 4.07
N ARG A 334 7.05 0.96 3.85
CA ARG A 334 6.09 0.23 4.70
C ARG A 334 6.24 -1.28 4.61
N TRP A 335 6.40 -1.82 3.40
CA TRP A 335 6.66 -3.25 3.19
C TRP A 335 7.96 -3.68 3.86
N GLY A 336 9.01 -2.84 3.79
CA GLY A 336 10.26 -3.06 4.53
C GLY A 336 10.05 -3.14 6.04
N ARG A 337 9.20 -2.27 6.61
CA ARG A 337 8.81 -2.36 8.03
C ARG A 337 8.05 -3.66 8.33
N GLY A 338 7.10 -4.03 7.48
CA GLY A 338 6.34 -5.27 7.59
C GLY A 338 7.22 -6.52 7.57
N ALA A 339 8.23 -6.53 6.71
CA ALA A 339 9.23 -7.60 6.55
C ALA A 339 10.39 -7.55 7.57
N ARG A 340 10.38 -6.58 8.50
CA ARG A 340 11.48 -6.35 9.47
C ARG A 340 12.83 -6.04 8.83
N TYR A 341 12.83 -5.51 7.60
CA TYR A 341 14.01 -4.98 6.93
C TYR A 341 14.27 -3.51 7.28
N ALA A 342 13.31 -2.81 7.88
CA ALA A 342 13.45 -1.41 8.28
C ALA A 342 12.92 -1.16 9.70
N GLY A 343 13.59 -0.27 10.41
CA GLY A 343 13.15 0.27 11.70
C GLY A 343 12.03 1.30 11.57
N GLU A 344 11.42 1.67 12.69
CA GLU A 344 10.38 2.72 12.74
C GLU A 344 10.90 4.07 12.25
N GLN A 345 12.08 4.48 12.71
CA GLN A 345 12.67 5.77 12.32
C GLN A 345 13.00 5.84 10.82
N GLU A 346 13.45 4.72 10.24
CA GLU A 346 13.76 4.63 8.81
C GLU A 346 12.50 4.73 7.96
N LEU A 347 11.42 4.05 8.37
CA LEU A 347 10.10 4.21 7.77
C LEU A 347 9.64 5.68 7.80
N HIS A 348 9.68 6.31 8.98
CA HIS A 348 9.21 7.69 9.14
C HIS A 348 10.01 8.66 8.25
N ALA A 349 11.34 8.53 8.26
CA ALA A 349 12.22 9.35 7.45
C ALA A 349 11.96 9.18 5.94
N ALA A 350 11.79 7.94 5.47
CA ALA A 350 11.50 7.66 4.06
C ALA A 350 10.13 8.26 3.64
N VAL A 351 9.09 8.06 4.45
CA VAL A 351 7.75 8.60 4.20
C VAL A 351 7.77 10.13 4.16
N GLU A 352 8.40 10.79 5.14
CA GLU A 352 8.49 12.25 5.17
C GLU A 352 9.27 12.80 3.97
N ARG A 353 10.38 12.14 3.57
CA ARG A 353 11.16 12.51 2.38
C ARG A 353 10.34 12.37 1.09
N ALA A 354 9.56 11.29 0.95
CA ALA A 354 8.67 11.12 -0.19
C ALA A 354 7.64 12.26 -0.27
N GLY A 355 7.02 12.61 0.87
CA GLY A 355 6.06 13.73 0.94
C GLY A 355 6.67 15.07 0.54
N LYS A 356 7.90 15.37 0.99
CA LYS A 356 8.64 16.59 0.60
C LYS A 356 8.99 16.60 -0.89
N ALA A 357 9.45 15.48 -1.44
CA ALA A 357 9.78 15.36 -2.86
C ALA A 357 8.55 15.55 -3.75
N VAL A 358 7.41 14.94 -3.37
CA VAL A 358 6.14 15.08 -4.10
C VAL A 358 5.63 16.53 -4.02
N GLN A 359 5.68 17.16 -2.85
CA GLN A 359 5.32 18.57 -2.69
C GLN A 359 6.17 19.49 -3.59
N ALA A 360 7.48 19.21 -3.72
CA ALA A 360 8.35 20.00 -4.58
C ALA A 360 8.09 19.80 -6.08
N ALA A 361 7.75 18.58 -6.50
CA ALA A 361 7.58 18.23 -7.91
C ALA A 361 6.18 18.58 -8.48
N TYR A 362 5.14 18.55 -7.65
CA TYR A 362 3.74 18.64 -8.09
C TYR A 362 2.97 19.80 -7.44
N GLY A 363 2.12 20.47 -8.22
CA GLY A 363 1.27 21.56 -7.73
C GLY A 363 -0.06 21.08 -7.14
N SER A 364 -0.48 19.84 -7.40
CA SER A 364 -1.73 19.29 -6.88
C SER A 364 -1.77 17.76 -6.91
N TRP A 365 -2.67 17.14 -6.15
CA TRP A 365 -2.89 15.68 -6.17
C TRP A 365 -3.35 15.13 -7.54
N PRO A 366 -4.26 15.78 -8.30
CA PRO A 366 -4.58 15.34 -9.66
C PRO A 366 -3.35 15.29 -10.57
N GLU A 367 -2.44 16.26 -10.42
CA GLU A 367 -1.21 16.31 -11.19
C GLU A 367 -0.24 15.18 -10.80
N PHE A 368 -0.04 14.97 -9.49
CA PHE A 368 0.71 13.83 -8.96
C PHE A 368 0.18 12.51 -9.51
N SER A 369 -1.15 12.33 -9.46
CA SER A 369 -1.79 11.13 -9.99
C SER A 369 -1.56 10.95 -11.48
N ALA A 370 -1.57 12.02 -12.28
CA ALA A 370 -1.28 11.92 -13.71
C ALA A 370 0.15 11.48 -14.00
N GLY A 371 1.13 12.01 -13.24
CA GLY A 371 2.53 11.57 -13.31
C GLY A 371 2.69 10.09 -12.94
N TYR A 372 2.03 9.65 -11.86
CA TYR A 372 2.06 8.26 -11.41
C TYR A 372 1.51 7.31 -12.48
N ILE A 373 0.36 7.65 -13.05
CA ILE A 373 -0.32 6.82 -14.05
C ILE A 373 0.50 6.74 -15.33
N LEU A 374 1.07 7.86 -15.80
CA LEU A 374 1.95 7.82 -16.97
C LEU A 374 3.17 6.93 -16.72
N GLY A 375 3.83 7.04 -15.57
CA GLY A 375 4.97 6.18 -15.24
C GLY A 375 4.62 4.70 -15.21
N ARG A 376 3.49 4.32 -14.59
CA ARG A 376 2.99 2.93 -14.60
C ARG A 376 2.72 2.45 -16.03
N CYS A 377 2.05 3.26 -16.85
CA CYS A 377 1.72 2.90 -18.23
C CYS A 377 2.96 2.81 -19.15
N LEU A 378 3.99 3.63 -18.92
CA LEU A 378 5.26 3.52 -19.63
C LEU A 378 6.00 2.23 -19.25
N HIS A 379 5.87 1.80 -18.00
CA HIS A 379 6.50 0.59 -17.47
C HIS A 379 5.82 -0.70 -17.95
N PHE A 380 4.48 -0.78 -17.92
CA PHE A 380 3.77 -2.07 -18.08
C PHE A 380 2.74 -2.13 -19.23
N ASP A 381 2.12 -1.01 -19.62
CA ASP A 381 0.86 -1.07 -20.39
C ASP A 381 1.04 -1.32 -21.90
N GLU A 382 2.20 -0.96 -22.46
CA GLU A 382 2.49 -1.09 -23.90
C GLU A 382 1.43 -0.47 -24.83
N GLU A 383 0.72 0.57 -24.36
CA GLU A 383 -0.34 1.29 -25.10
C GLU A 383 -1.56 0.43 -25.42
N THR A 384 -1.77 -0.63 -24.65
CA THR A 384 -2.97 -1.48 -24.74
C THR A 384 -4.18 -0.82 -24.08
N PHE A 385 -3.96 0.08 -23.12
CA PHE A 385 -4.99 0.69 -22.29
C PHE A 385 -5.89 -0.34 -21.58
N GLY A 386 -5.30 -1.49 -21.22
CA GLY A 386 -5.96 -2.57 -20.49
C GLY A 386 -5.91 -2.36 -18.98
N ASP A 387 -5.83 -3.46 -18.23
CA ASP A 387 -5.88 -3.44 -16.76
C ASP A 387 -4.76 -2.60 -16.11
N TRP A 388 -3.60 -2.48 -16.78
CA TRP A 388 -2.51 -1.60 -16.33
C TRP A 388 -2.87 -0.12 -16.32
N TYR A 389 -3.83 0.30 -17.16
CA TYR A 389 -4.37 1.65 -17.22
C TYR A 389 -5.71 1.81 -16.49
N THR A 390 -6.66 0.89 -16.69
CA THR A 390 -8.02 1.03 -16.14
C THR A 390 -8.02 0.99 -14.60
N THR A 391 -7.23 0.10 -14.00
CA THR A 391 -7.17 -0.02 -12.52
C THR A 391 -6.67 1.26 -11.85
N VAL A 392 -5.64 1.91 -12.39
CA VAL A 392 -5.16 3.19 -11.84
C VAL A 392 -6.06 4.37 -12.18
N LEU A 393 -6.81 4.32 -13.28
CA LEU A 393 -7.81 5.32 -13.60
C LEU A 393 -8.96 5.27 -12.58
N ASP A 394 -9.37 4.06 -12.17
CA ASP A 394 -10.38 3.87 -11.13
C ASP A 394 -9.88 4.35 -9.77
N ALA A 395 -8.63 4.01 -9.41
CA ALA A 395 -7.97 4.54 -8.22
C ALA A 395 -7.92 6.09 -8.22
N HIS A 396 -7.52 6.70 -9.34
CA HIS A 396 -7.51 8.16 -9.50
C HIS A 396 -8.88 8.79 -9.23
N ARG A 397 -9.94 8.22 -9.80
CA ARG A 397 -11.31 8.71 -9.62
C ARG A 397 -11.77 8.55 -8.18
N ALA A 398 -11.56 7.39 -7.58
CA ALA A 398 -11.95 7.12 -6.20
C ALA A 398 -11.22 8.07 -5.23
N LEU A 399 -9.90 8.20 -5.37
CA LEU A 399 -9.08 9.01 -4.50
C LEU A 399 -9.36 10.52 -4.61
N LEU A 400 -9.81 11.03 -5.76
CA LEU A 400 -10.23 12.43 -5.88
C LEU A 400 -11.69 12.67 -5.48
N ALA A 401 -12.55 11.66 -5.51
CA ALA A 401 -13.98 11.82 -5.25
C ALA A 401 -14.38 11.53 -3.78
N ALA A 402 -13.77 10.54 -3.15
CA ALA A 402 -14.19 10.10 -1.81
C ALA A 402 -13.85 11.13 -0.74
N PRO A 403 -14.79 11.54 0.14
CA PRO A 403 -14.55 12.58 1.14
C PRO A 403 -13.46 12.24 2.16
N ASP A 404 -13.29 10.95 2.47
CA ASP A 404 -12.31 10.43 3.43
C ASP A 404 -11.02 9.94 2.75
N SER A 405 -10.83 10.24 1.46
CA SER A 405 -9.61 9.91 0.74
C SER A 405 -8.40 10.71 1.24
N PRO A 406 -7.18 10.20 1.07
CA PRO A 406 -5.97 10.96 1.39
C PRO A 406 -5.91 12.32 0.68
N TRP A 407 -6.35 12.40 -0.57
CA TRP A 407 -6.19 13.60 -1.40
C TRP A 407 -7.26 14.67 -1.15
N ASN A 408 -8.33 14.33 -0.43
CA ASN A 408 -9.34 15.28 0.05
C ASN A 408 -9.17 15.63 1.54
N THR A 409 -8.39 14.85 2.29
CA THR A 409 -8.18 15.04 3.73
C THR A 409 -6.81 15.63 4.07
N VAL A 410 -5.81 15.47 3.19
CA VAL A 410 -4.45 15.99 3.37
C VAL A 410 -4.09 16.98 2.27
N PRO A 411 -3.75 18.25 2.59
CA PRO A 411 -3.31 19.20 1.60
C PRO A 411 -1.90 18.87 1.09
N LEU A 412 -1.69 19.03 -0.22
CA LEU A 412 -0.35 18.93 -0.80
C LEU A 412 0.52 20.16 -0.44
N HIS A 413 -0.09 21.35 -0.36
CA HIS A 413 0.55 22.64 -0.12
C HIS A 413 -0.10 23.41 1.01
#